data_AF-A0A1G1M039-F1
#
_entry.id   AF-A0A1G1M039-F1
#
_cell.length_a   1.000
_cell.length_b   1.000
_cell.length_c   1.000
_cell.angle_alpha   90.00
_cell.angle_beta   90.00
_cell.angle_gamma   90.00
#
_symmetry.space_group_name_H-M   'P 1'
#
loop_
_entity.id
_entity.type
_entity.pdbx_description
1 polymer ?
#
loop_
_entity_poly.entity_id
_entity_poly.type
_entity_poly.pdbx_seq_one_letter_code
_entity_poly.pdbx_strand_id
1 'polypeptide(L)' 'MKDKKPAIVVTERGQPVRVIVSYAKMVELLEFFDEVSDPDTMRNIHQGVEAIKQGSKGASFSGTYKKYHSGGQAVKE' A
#
# COMPACT_ATOMS: atom_id res chain seq x y z
N MET A 1 13.15 4.04 10.49
CA MET A 1 12.74 2.92 11.37
C MET A 1 12.91 3.23 12.86
N LYS A 2 12.90 4.50 13.29
CA LYS A 2 12.92 4.85 14.71
C LYS A 2 11.47 4.91 15.21
N ASP A 3 11.19 4.27 16.34
CA ASP A 3 9.90 4.21 17.05
C ASP A 3 8.87 3.16 16.59
N LYS A 4 9.28 1.90 16.43
CA LYS A 4 8.34 0.77 16.45
C LYS A 4 8.05 0.35 17.90
N LYS A 5 7.19 1.10 18.60
CA LYS A 5 6.57 0.55 19.81
C LYS A 5 5.82 -0.74 19.41
N PRO A 6 6.07 -1.88 20.07
CA PRO A 6 5.42 -3.13 19.70
C PRO A 6 3.91 -3.05 19.98
N ALA A 7 3.13 -3.82 19.22
CA ALA A 7 1.73 -4.05 19.54
C ALA A 7 1.63 -4.78 20.89
N ILE A 8 0.75 -4.31 21.77
CA ILE A 8 0.53 -4.91 23.09
C ILE A 8 -0.78 -5.69 23.03
N VAL A 9 -0.72 -6.98 23.31
CA VAL A 9 -1.92 -7.83 23.47
C VAL A 9 -2.27 -7.88 24.94
N VAL A 10 -3.48 -7.45 25.29
CA VAL A 10 -4.01 -7.53 26.66
C VAL A 10 -4.88 -8.77 26.77
N THR A 11 -4.69 -9.52 27.86
CA THR A 11 -5.40 -10.78 28.11
C THR A 11 -6.20 -10.74 29.40
N GLU A 12 -7.30 -11.48 29.44
CA GLU A 12 -8.06 -11.78 30.65
C GLU A 12 -8.19 -13.30 30.78
N ARG A 13 -7.73 -13.86 31.92
CA ARG A 13 -7.70 -15.33 32.14
C ARG A 13 -6.99 -16.10 31.01
N GLY A 14 -5.93 -15.51 30.46
CA GLY A 14 -5.16 -16.08 29.35
C GLY A 14 -5.81 -15.92 27.97
N GLN A 15 -6.99 -15.29 27.86
CA GLN A 15 -7.68 -15.05 26.59
C GLN A 15 -7.41 -13.61 26.11
N PRO A 16 -6.98 -13.39 24.85
CA PRO A 16 -6.82 -12.05 24.29
C PRO A 16 -8.15 -11.30 24.24
N VAL A 17 -8.18 -10.07 24.77
CA VAL A 17 -9.40 -9.23 24.79
C VAL A 17 -9.24 -7.90 24.07
N ARG A 18 -8.01 -7.42 23.87
CA ARG A 18 -7.72 -6.21 23.09
C ARG A 18 -6.28 -6.18 22.61
N VAL A 19 -6.04 -5.44 21.54
CA VAL A 19 -4.71 -5.12 21.04
C VAL A 19 -4.54 -3.61 21.04
N ILE A 20 -3.44 -3.13 21.61
CA ILE A 20 -3.07 -1.72 21.65
C ILE A 20 -1.91 -1.53 20.67
N VAL A 21 -2.12 -0.68 19.68
CA VAL A 21 -1.11 -0.27 18.69
C VAL A 21 -0.95 1.24 18.70
N SER A 22 0.16 1.75 18.15
CA SER A 22 0.28 3.19 17.95
C SER A 22 -0.74 3.67 16.92
N TYR A 23 -1.21 4.91 17.07
CA TYR A 23 -2.16 5.50 16.12
C TYR A 23 -1.62 5.48 14.69
N ALA A 24 -0.36 5.89 14.49
CA ALA A 24 0.28 5.85 13.18
C ALA A 24 0.27 4.44 12.55
N LYS A 25 0.48 3.39 13.36
CA LYS A 25 0.40 2.01 12.87
C LYS A 25 -1.04 1.61 12.54
N MET A 26 -2.02 2.06 13.30
CA MET A 26 -3.43 1.82 12.99
C MET A 26 -3.83 2.46 11.66
N VAL A 27 -3.43 3.72 11.43
CA VAL A 27 -3.71 4.43 10.16
C VAL A 27 -3.08 3.70 8.98
N GLU A 28 -1.80 3.34 9.08
CA GLU A 28 -1.10 2.56 8.05
C GLU A 28 -1.80 1.21 7.77
N LEU A 29 -2.34 0.54 8.79
CA LEU A 29 -3.09 -0.70 8.61
C LEU A 29 -4.43 -0.45 7.91
N LEU A 30 -5.15 0.62 8.25
CA LEU A 30 -6.41 0.97 7.59
C LEU A 30 -6.18 1.28 6.11
N GLU A 31 -5.18 2.10 5.78
CA GLU A 31 -4.79 2.42 4.41
C GLU A 31 -4.39 1.15 3.65
N PHE A 32 -3.61 0.27 4.28
CA PHE A 32 -3.26 -1.02 3.68
C PHE A 32 -4.50 -1.88 3.40
N PHE A 33 -5.44 -1.98 4.34
CA PHE A 33 -6.67 -2.76 4.16
C PHE A 33 -7.56 -2.20 3.05
N ASP A 34 -7.65 -0.86 2.95
CA ASP A 34 -8.38 -0.19 1.89
C ASP A 34 -7.81 -0.57 0.51
N GLU A 35 -6.50 -0.41 0.32
CA GLU A 35 -5.81 -0.69 -0.94
C GLU A 35 -5.93 -2.17 -1.35
N VAL A 36 -5.73 -3.12 -0.43
CA VAL A 36 -5.82 -4.55 -0.76
C VAL A 36 -7.25 -5.05 -0.94
N SER A 37 -8.23 -4.27 -0.49
CA SER A 37 -9.64 -4.59 -0.70
C SER A 37 -10.12 -4.25 -2.12
N ASP A 38 -9.42 -3.37 -2.83
CA ASP A 38 -9.72 -3.03 -4.23
C ASP A 38 -9.27 -4.15 -5.19
N PRO A 39 -10.20 -4.88 -5.84
CA PRO A 39 -9.86 -5.94 -6.78
C PRO A 39 -9.09 -5.44 -8.01
N ASP A 40 -9.31 -4.19 -8.43
CA ASP A 40 -8.68 -3.61 -9.61
C ASP A 40 -7.20 -3.34 -9.33
N THR A 41 -6.91 -2.71 -8.20
CA THR A 41 -5.55 -2.53 -7.68
C THR A 41 -4.82 -3.87 -7.57
N MET A 42 -5.42 -4.88 -6.92
CA MET A 42 -4.78 -6.19 -6.76
C MET A 42 -4.51 -6.89 -8.10
N ARG A 43 -5.43 -6.76 -9.06
CA ARG A 43 -5.23 -7.26 -10.43
C ARG A 43 -4.08 -6.55 -11.15
N ASN A 44 -3.98 -5.23 -11.03
CA ASN A 44 -2.89 -4.45 -11.62
C ASN A 44 -1.53 -4.84 -11.04
N ILE A 45 -1.46 -5.04 -9.71
CA ILE A 45 -0.26 -5.54 -9.04
C ILE A 45 0.13 -6.91 -9.59
N HIS A 46 -0.82 -7.84 -9.70
CA HIS A 46 -0.56 -9.18 -10.23
C HIS A 46 -0.02 -9.13 -11.66
N GLN A 47 -0.65 -8.36 -12.55
CA GLN A 47 -0.19 -8.17 -13.93
C GLN A 47 1.21 -7.56 -13.99
N GLY A 48 1.50 -6.57 -13.15
CA GLY A 48 2.82 -5.95 -13.04
C GLY A 48 3.89 -6.94 -12.62
N VAL A 49 3.60 -7.79 -11.62
CA VAL A 49 4.51 -8.85 -11.16
C VAL A 49 4.79 -9.86 -12.28
N GLU A 50 3.77 -10.32 -13.01
CA GLU A 50 3.96 -11.25 -14.12
C GLU A 50 4.75 -10.63 -15.28
N ALA A 51 4.48 -9.36 -15.61
CA ALA A 51 5.23 -8.64 -16.65
C ALA A 51 6.72 -8.54 -16.29
N ILE A 52 7.06 -8.23 -15.03
CA ILE A 52 8.44 -8.16 -14.55
C ILE A 52 9.11 -9.54 -14.61
N LYS A 53 8.41 -10.61 -14.19
CA LYS A 53 8.91 -12.00 -14.30
C LYS A 53 9.24 -12.38 -15.75
N GLN A 54 8.45 -11.90 -16.71
CA GLN A 54 8.65 -12.11 -18.14
C GLN A 54 9.75 -11.22 -18.75
N GLY A 55 10.45 -10.42 -17.93
CA GLY A 55 11.57 -9.57 -18.35
C GLY A 55 11.15 -8.17 -18.81
N SER A 56 9.88 -7.78 -18.62
CA SER A 56 9.46 -6.40 -18.85
C SER A 56 10.15 -5.48 -17.85
N LYS A 57 10.67 -4.34 -18.33
CA LYS A 57 11.27 -3.34 -17.46
C LYS A 57 10.19 -2.49 -16.81
N GLY A 58 10.33 -2.21 -15.52
CA GLY A 58 9.52 -1.23 -14.83
C GLY A 58 9.68 0.16 -15.48
N ALA A 59 8.63 0.97 -15.43
CA ALA A 59 8.70 2.35 -15.87
C ALA A 59 9.38 3.21 -14.80
N SER A 60 10.33 4.06 -15.18
CA SER A 60 10.94 5.02 -14.24
C SER A 60 9.96 6.13 -13.91
N PHE A 61 9.93 6.56 -12.65
CA PHE A 61 9.07 7.67 -12.22
C PHE A 61 9.29 8.92 -13.08
N SER A 62 10.55 9.32 -13.31
CA SER A 62 10.88 10.52 -14.09
C SER A 62 10.39 10.44 -15.54
N GLY A 63 10.50 9.28 -16.17
CA GLY A 63 10.02 9.05 -17.53
C GLY A 63 8.50 9.08 -17.60
N THR A 64 7.83 8.42 -16.66
CA THR A 64 6.36 8.39 -16.55
C THR A 64 5.80 9.78 -16.24
N TYR A 65 6.37 10.48 -15.25
CA TYR A 65 5.97 11.84 -14.86
C TYR A 65 6.07 12.79 -16.04
N LYS A 66 7.23 12.81 -16.73
CA LYS A 66 7.42 13.63 -17.94
C LYS A 66 6.38 13.28 -19.00
N LYS A 67 6.14 11.99 -19.29
CA LYS A 67 5.14 11.57 -20.28
C LYS A 67 3.74 12.13 -20.00
N TYR A 68 3.28 12.12 -18.76
CA TYR A 68 1.94 12.58 -18.40
C TYR A 68 1.82 14.09 -18.10
N HIS A 69 2.94 14.77 -17.81
CA HIS A 69 2.93 16.21 -17.48
C HIS A 69 3.53 17.11 -18.59
N SER A 70 4.21 16.54 -19.59
CA SER A 70 4.72 17.30 -20.75
C SER A 70 3.89 17.16 -22.03
N GLY A 71 2.87 16.28 -22.03
CA GLY A 71 1.83 16.22 -23.04
C GLY A 71 0.48 16.56 -22.42
N GLY A 72 0.16 17.85 -22.32
CA GLY A 72 -1.02 18.33 -21.60
C GLY A 72 -2.33 17.71 -22.09
N GLN A 73 -3.07 17.08 -21.17
CA GLN A 73 -4.51 17.26 -21.01
C GLN A 73 -4.78 17.25 -19.51
N ALA A 74 -5.23 18.40 -19.00
CA ALA A 74 -5.88 18.46 -17.70
C ALA A 74 -7.08 17.51 -17.76
N VAL A 75 -7.08 16.48 -16.92
CA VAL A 75 -8.29 15.70 -16.64
C VAL A 75 -9.25 16.69 -16.00
N LYS A 76 -10.25 17.14 -16.76
CA LYS A 76 -11.36 17.93 -16.20
C LYS A 76 -12.21 16.98 -15.36
N GLU A 77 -12.45 17.36 -14.11
CA GLU A 77 -13.59 16.90 -13.31
C GLU A 77 -14.92 17.12 -14.03
#